data_AF-A0A6A5ZM45-F1
#
_entry.id   AF-A0A6A5ZM45-F1
#
_cell.length_a   1.000
_cell.length_b   1.000
_cell.length_c   1.000
_cell.angle_alpha   90.00
_cell.angle_beta   90.00
_cell.angle_gamma   90.00
#
_symmetry.space_group_name_H-M   'P 1'
#
loop_
_entity.id
_entity.type
_entity.pdbx_description
1 polymer ?
#
loop_
_entity_poly.entity_id
_entity_poly.type
_entity_poly.pdbx_seq_one_letter_code
_entity_poly.pdbx_strand_id
1 'polypeptide(L)'
;MSIKAPRRLDLRKEPITPLLVTNNCPETIYPGISTQSGDGPKENGFKLDPGEMKNQTVSEDWQGRVWGRTNCSFNDEGTAPKDGGPKACRTGDCNGIVNCIVGGDVPVSLAEFTLDAGDGHTYYDISLVDGYNIPMAIVLQPLQNASLDDIPPNLTNPSCQGTFGLLREKGYDPYTSGYQWFLRTNSSYPLPFDQDVDDKQISRWCPWDLQQQPPEKPGDGVYPYPDDNIQRPAFNPCYSACAKNNKPEDCCTGDHSSPSTCQPSDYSKAVKKVCPDAYSYAFDDQTSTFIIPSGAGFEVQFCPGARSTNILATESEKLHQLAESGHVNKNSKRWLGIF
;
A
#
# COMPACT_ATOMS: atom_id res chain seq x y z
N MET A 1 31.65 31.67 17.96
CA MET A 1 31.76 30.78 16.78
C MET A 1 30.39 30.77 16.12
N SER A 2 30.27 31.35 14.92
CA SER A 2 29.00 31.35 14.18
C SER A 2 28.86 29.99 13.52
N ILE A 3 27.93 29.17 14.02
CA ILE A 3 27.56 27.91 13.38
C ILE A 3 26.87 28.31 12.08
N LYS A 4 27.58 28.21 10.95
CA LYS A 4 26.95 28.37 9.64
C LYS A 4 25.92 27.25 9.51
N ALA A 5 24.68 27.62 9.20
CA ALA A 5 23.66 26.64 8.86
C ALA A 5 24.20 25.71 7.74
N PRO A 6 23.99 24.39 7.86
CA PRO A 6 24.44 23.44 6.84
C PRO A 6 23.85 23.78 5.46
N ARG A 7 24.57 23.43 4.39
CA ARG A 7 24.05 23.63 3.03
C ARG A 7 22.79 22.78 2.84
N ARG A 8 21.84 23.24 2.02
CA ARG A 8 20.58 22.53 1.73
C ARG A 8 20.78 21.07 1.26
N LEU A 9 21.89 20.76 0.59
CA LEU A 9 22.27 19.41 0.17
C LEU A 9 22.67 18.50 1.35
N ASP A 10 23.22 19.06 2.42
CA ASP A 10 23.59 18.33 3.63
C ASP A 10 22.34 18.05 4.49
N LEU A 11 21.37 18.98 4.52
CA LEU A 11 20.09 18.80 5.21
C LEU A 11 19.22 17.69 4.58
N ARG A 12 19.27 17.52 3.26
CA ARG A 12 18.53 16.45 2.55
C ARG A 12 18.84 15.04 3.05
N LYS A 13 20.04 14.84 3.59
CA LYS A 13 20.52 13.53 4.07
C LYS A 13 20.22 13.27 5.53
N GLU A 14 19.82 14.29 6.28
CA GLU A 14 19.50 14.09 7.70
C GLU A 14 18.16 13.33 7.83
N PRO A 15 18.09 12.27 8.67
CA PRO A 15 16.88 11.48 8.82
C PRO A 15 15.87 12.21 9.71
N ILE A 16 15.24 13.24 9.16
CA ILE A 16 14.27 14.11 9.86
C ILE A 16 12.85 13.96 9.32
N THR A 17 12.69 13.32 8.15
CA THR A 17 11.39 13.13 7.50
C THR A 17 10.63 12.01 8.18
N PRO A 18 9.46 12.25 8.79
CA PRO A 18 8.72 11.22 9.51
C PRO A 18 8.23 10.10 8.61
N LEU A 19 8.46 8.87 9.07
CA LEU A 19 7.86 7.65 8.56
C LEU A 19 7.20 6.94 9.76
N LEU A 20 5.88 7.11 9.86
CA LEU A 20 5.08 6.52 10.92
C LEU A 20 4.48 5.19 10.43
N VAL A 21 4.35 4.22 11.33
CA VAL A 21 3.73 2.94 11.02
C VAL A 21 2.75 2.57 12.10
N THR A 22 1.49 2.36 11.74
CA THR A 22 0.37 2.14 12.67
C THR A 22 -0.30 0.80 12.41
N ASN A 23 -0.61 0.05 13.47
CA ASN A 23 -1.37 -1.19 13.39
C ASN A 23 -2.81 -0.96 13.87
N ASN A 24 -3.77 -0.87 12.94
CA ASN A 24 -5.20 -0.87 13.28
C ASN A 24 -5.85 -2.26 13.09
N CYS A 25 -5.05 -3.30 12.82
CA CYS A 25 -5.54 -4.66 12.70
C CYS A 25 -5.92 -5.22 14.08
N PRO A 26 -6.84 -6.21 14.14
CA PRO A 26 -7.23 -6.84 15.39
C PRO A 26 -6.16 -7.74 16.00
N GLU A 27 -5.10 -8.04 15.24
CA GLU A 27 -3.99 -8.91 15.64
C GLU A 27 -2.66 -8.16 15.60
N THR A 28 -1.69 -8.67 16.35
CA THR A 28 -0.29 -8.23 16.28
C THR A 28 0.26 -8.47 14.88
N ILE A 29 0.96 -7.48 14.35
CA ILE A 29 1.72 -7.59 13.10
C ILE A 29 3.18 -7.27 13.34
N TYR A 30 4.01 -7.63 12.37
CA TYR A 30 5.42 -7.27 12.37
C TYR A 30 5.73 -6.48 11.11
N PRO A 31 5.69 -5.13 11.12
CA PRO A 31 6.06 -4.37 9.94
C PRO A 31 7.51 -4.64 9.54
N GLY A 32 7.78 -4.58 8.24
CA GLY A 32 9.12 -4.60 7.65
C GLY A 32 9.32 -3.35 6.82
N ILE A 33 10.56 -2.86 6.78
CA ILE A 33 10.97 -1.70 5.99
C ILE A 33 12.25 -2.06 5.24
N SER A 34 12.31 -1.74 3.95
CA SER A 34 13.51 -1.91 3.14
C SER A 34 13.90 -0.58 2.53
N THR A 35 15.15 -0.18 2.71
CA THR A 35 15.72 1.01 2.10
C THR A 35 16.47 0.64 0.83
N GLN A 36 16.10 1.27 -0.29
CA GLN A 36 16.76 1.10 -1.59
C GLN A 36 17.77 2.22 -1.84
N SER A 37 17.46 3.44 -1.41
CA SER A 37 18.33 4.63 -1.53
C SER A 37 18.05 5.60 -0.38
N GLY A 38 19.00 6.50 -0.12
CA GLY A 38 18.96 7.44 1.01
C GLY A 38 19.25 6.77 2.37
N ASP A 39 19.04 7.51 3.45
CA ASP A 39 19.20 7.03 4.82
C ASP A 39 17.87 6.54 5.38
N GLY A 40 17.82 5.24 5.68
CA GLY A 40 16.64 4.55 6.18
C GLY A 40 16.36 4.76 7.68
N PRO A 41 15.27 4.16 8.18
CA PRO A 41 14.91 4.26 9.58
C PRO A 41 15.88 3.49 10.48
N LYS A 42 15.80 3.77 11.79
CA LYS A 42 16.63 3.10 12.80
C LYS A 42 16.36 1.59 12.87
N GLU A 43 15.10 1.18 12.71
CA GLU A 43 14.67 -0.21 12.73
C GLU A 43 13.94 -0.56 11.42
N ASN A 44 14.39 -1.61 10.74
CA ASN A 44 13.80 -2.14 9.51
C ASN A 44 12.74 -3.22 9.77
N GLY A 45 12.46 -3.53 11.03
CA GLY A 45 11.31 -4.33 11.40
C GLY A 45 11.16 -4.45 12.91
N PHE A 46 9.91 -4.54 13.35
CA PHE A 46 9.53 -4.43 14.75
C PHE A 46 8.17 -5.10 14.97
N LYS A 47 7.85 -5.42 16.23
CA LYS A 47 6.51 -5.87 16.64
C LYS A 47 5.60 -4.65 16.80
N LEU A 48 4.34 -4.77 16.38
CA LEU A 48 3.32 -3.75 16.59
C LEU A 48 2.01 -4.40 17.02
N ASP A 49 1.60 -4.19 18.27
CA ASP A 49 0.33 -4.71 18.79
C ASP A 49 -0.87 -3.86 18.29
N PRO A 50 -2.12 -4.36 18.36
CA PRO A 50 -3.30 -3.62 17.93
C PRO A 50 -3.40 -2.23 18.58
N GLY A 51 -3.55 -1.20 17.76
CA GLY A 51 -3.63 0.21 18.16
C GLY A 51 -2.28 0.89 18.41
N GLU A 52 -1.16 0.17 18.28
CA GLU A 52 0.17 0.76 18.45
C GLU A 52 0.65 1.48 17.17
N MET A 53 1.53 2.46 17.39
CA MET A 53 2.20 3.23 16.37
C MET A 53 3.70 3.28 16.67
N LYS A 54 4.52 3.08 15.64
CA LYS A 54 5.98 3.30 15.68
C LYS A 54 6.32 4.55 14.90
N ASN A 55 6.98 5.48 15.58
CA ASN A 55 7.49 6.70 14.96
C ASN A 55 8.96 6.51 14.57
N GLN A 56 9.26 6.66 13.29
CA GLN A 56 10.63 6.67 12.79
C GLN A 56 10.83 7.85 11.85
N THR A 57 12.07 8.04 11.41
CA THR A 57 12.43 9.06 10.44
C THR A 57 13.35 8.47 9.38
N VAL A 58 13.34 9.09 8.20
CA VAL A 58 14.17 8.77 7.04
C VAL A 58 14.71 10.06 6.44
N SER A 59 15.70 10.00 5.55
CA SER A 59 16.18 11.17 4.83
C SER A 59 15.14 11.72 3.83
N GLU A 60 15.28 12.98 3.41
CA GLU A 60 14.39 13.60 2.41
C GLU A 60 14.49 12.94 1.02
N ASP A 61 15.62 12.32 0.71
CA ASP A 61 15.88 11.58 -0.54
C ASP A 61 15.62 10.07 -0.42
N TRP A 62 14.99 9.62 0.67
CA TRP A 62 14.76 8.20 0.93
C TRP A 62 13.88 7.55 -0.14
N GLN A 63 14.30 6.36 -0.57
CA GLN A 63 13.54 5.47 -1.43
C GLN A 63 13.44 4.12 -0.76
N GLY A 64 12.22 3.58 -0.65
CA GLY A 64 12.03 2.33 0.05
C GLY A 64 10.60 1.86 0.09
N ARG A 65 10.41 0.80 0.87
CA ARG A 65 9.15 0.07 0.95
C ARG A 65 8.81 -0.25 2.39
N VAL A 66 7.52 -0.25 2.72
CA VAL A 66 6.97 -0.69 4.00
C VAL A 66 5.93 -1.78 3.74
N TRP A 67 5.96 -2.86 4.53
CA TRP A 67 4.99 -3.96 4.43
C TRP A 67 4.65 -4.56 5.79
N GLY A 68 3.57 -5.32 5.85
CA GLY A 68 3.11 -6.00 7.07
C GLY A 68 3.38 -7.50 7.00
N ARG A 69 3.95 -8.06 8.07
CA ARG A 69 4.11 -9.50 8.26
C ARG A 69 3.07 -10.02 9.24
N THR A 70 2.46 -11.15 8.92
CA THR A 70 1.35 -11.72 9.70
C THR A 70 1.66 -13.12 10.18
N ASN A 71 1.03 -13.50 11.30
CA ASN A 71 1.15 -14.81 11.94
C ASN A 71 2.62 -15.23 12.09
N CYS A 72 3.35 -14.43 12.87
CA CYS A 72 4.78 -14.60 13.09
C CYS A 72 5.11 -15.24 14.43
N SER A 73 6.17 -16.05 14.47
CA SER A 73 6.73 -16.63 15.68
C SER A 73 8.25 -16.60 15.66
N PHE A 74 8.84 -15.70 16.45
CA PHE A 74 10.30 -15.53 16.58
C PHE A 74 10.80 -16.09 17.92
N ASN A 75 12.10 -16.38 18.00
CA ASN A 75 12.79 -16.53 19.28
C ASN A 75 12.77 -15.22 20.09
N ASP A 76 13.16 -15.29 21.36
CA ASP A 76 13.12 -14.15 22.28
C ASP A 76 14.00 -12.98 21.81
N GLU A 77 15.10 -13.27 21.10
CA GLU A 77 16.00 -12.26 20.53
C GLU A 77 15.49 -11.64 19.21
N GLY A 78 14.48 -12.22 18.57
CA GLY A 78 13.99 -11.77 17.26
C GLY A 78 14.96 -12.00 16.10
N THR A 79 15.88 -12.95 16.25
CA THR A 79 16.96 -13.25 15.28
C THR A 79 16.77 -14.57 14.53
N ALA A 80 15.73 -15.34 14.86
CA ALA A 80 15.39 -16.58 14.17
C ALA A 80 13.92 -16.96 14.40
N PRO A 81 13.35 -17.87 13.58
CA PRO A 81 12.05 -18.48 13.84
C PRO A 81 12.07 -19.31 15.13
N LYS A 82 10.97 -19.24 15.89
CA LYS A 82 10.85 -19.92 17.19
C LYS A 82 10.97 -21.44 17.09
N ASP A 83 10.50 -22.01 15.99
CA ASP A 83 10.47 -23.45 15.72
C ASP A 83 11.76 -23.97 15.05
N GLY A 84 12.74 -23.09 14.79
CA GLY A 84 13.96 -23.42 14.06
C GLY A 84 13.76 -23.63 12.55
N GLY A 85 12.58 -23.30 12.02
CA GLY A 85 12.28 -23.35 10.59
C GLY A 85 12.96 -22.24 9.78
N PRO A 86 12.72 -22.19 8.46
CA PRO A 86 13.31 -21.18 7.57
C PRO A 86 12.57 -19.83 7.60
N LYS A 87 11.33 -19.79 8.08
CA LYS A 87 10.48 -18.58 8.12
C LYS A 87 9.84 -18.45 9.49
N ALA A 88 9.75 -17.24 9.99
CA ALA A 88 9.06 -16.95 11.25
C ALA A 88 7.60 -16.54 10.99
N CYS A 89 7.34 -15.90 9.85
CA CYS A 89 6.04 -15.37 9.47
C CYS A 89 5.37 -16.18 8.36
N ARG A 90 4.04 -16.23 8.39
CA ARG A 90 3.26 -16.86 7.31
C ARG A 90 3.27 -16.01 6.03
N THR A 91 3.27 -14.68 6.15
CA THR A 91 3.31 -13.75 5.00
C THR A 91 4.33 -12.65 5.22
N GLY A 92 4.96 -12.19 4.13
CA GLY A 92 5.91 -11.07 4.17
C GLY A 92 7.21 -11.35 4.93
N ASP A 93 7.49 -12.60 5.28
CA ASP A 93 8.69 -12.99 6.03
C ASP A 93 9.96 -12.44 5.38
N CYS A 94 10.97 -12.07 6.15
CA CYS A 94 12.19 -11.45 5.64
C CYS A 94 13.44 -12.19 6.14
N ASN A 95 13.47 -13.51 5.90
CA ASN A 95 14.47 -14.49 6.39
C ASN A 95 14.38 -14.80 7.89
N GLY A 96 13.17 -14.86 8.44
CA GLY A 96 12.93 -15.34 9.80
C GLY A 96 13.45 -14.43 10.92
N ILE A 97 13.80 -13.18 10.61
CA ILE A 97 14.31 -12.20 11.57
C ILE A 97 13.34 -11.02 11.74
N VAL A 98 13.27 -10.44 12.94
CA VAL A 98 12.39 -9.29 13.22
C VAL A 98 12.89 -8.05 12.47
N ASN A 99 14.18 -7.73 12.57
CA ASN A 99 14.75 -6.56 11.91
C ASN A 99 15.20 -6.91 10.48
N CYS A 100 14.35 -6.63 9.48
CA CYS A 100 14.54 -7.10 8.12
C CYS A 100 15.83 -6.59 7.46
N ILE A 101 16.47 -7.47 6.68
CA ILE A 101 17.65 -7.14 5.84
C ILE A 101 17.40 -7.39 4.35
N VAL A 102 16.24 -7.96 4.02
CA VAL A 102 15.74 -8.20 2.66
C VAL A 102 14.28 -7.76 2.59
N GLY A 103 13.75 -7.64 1.36
CA GLY A 103 12.32 -7.45 1.15
C GLY A 103 11.50 -8.64 1.67
N GLY A 104 10.20 -8.41 1.87
CA GLY A 104 9.28 -9.44 2.34
C GLY A 104 8.98 -10.50 1.29
N ASP A 105 8.86 -11.75 1.73
CA ASP A 105 8.43 -12.88 0.92
C ASP A 105 6.99 -12.70 0.42
N VAL A 106 6.80 -12.93 -0.87
CA VAL A 106 5.49 -12.88 -1.55
C VAL A 106 4.54 -13.97 -1.03
N PRO A 107 3.22 -13.72 -0.93
CA PRO A 107 2.54 -12.50 -1.32
C PRO A 107 2.65 -11.38 -0.26
N VAL A 108 2.83 -10.15 -0.72
CA VAL A 108 3.00 -9.00 0.17
C VAL A 108 2.41 -7.73 -0.45
N SER A 109 1.52 -7.07 0.30
CA SER A 109 1.08 -5.71 -0.02
C SER A 109 2.20 -4.73 0.34
N LEU A 110 2.53 -3.79 -0.54
CA LEU A 110 3.62 -2.83 -0.36
C LEU A 110 3.11 -1.40 -0.35
N ALA A 111 3.67 -0.57 0.54
CA ALA A 111 3.66 0.89 0.39
C ALA A 111 5.05 1.30 -0.10
N GLU A 112 5.12 1.88 -1.30
CA GLU A 112 6.38 2.26 -1.95
C GLU A 112 6.55 3.78 -1.96
N PHE A 113 7.79 4.24 -1.79
CA PHE A 113 8.11 5.66 -1.68
C PHE A 113 9.38 6.01 -2.44
N THR A 114 9.34 7.15 -3.12
CA THR A 114 10.49 7.92 -3.61
C THR A 114 10.29 9.36 -3.17
N LEU A 115 10.90 9.77 -2.05
CA LEU A 115 10.57 11.04 -1.40
C LEU A 115 11.12 12.29 -2.12
N ASP A 116 12.29 12.20 -2.74
CA ASP A 116 12.82 13.23 -3.63
C ASP A 116 13.70 12.58 -4.70
N ALA A 117 13.22 12.52 -5.93
CA ALA A 117 13.97 11.98 -7.07
C ALA A 117 15.00 12.99 -7.64
N GLY A 118 15.08 14.19 -7.07
CA GLY A 118 15.90 15.31 -7.55
C GLY A 118 15.16 16.29 -8.46
N ASP A 119 13.90 16.01 -8.79
CA ASP A 119 12.99 16.86 -9.57
C ASP A 119 12.09 17.75 -8.69
N GLY A 120 12.14 17.58 -7.37
CA GLY A 120 11.31 18.32 -6.42
C GLY A 120 9.95 17.67 -6.13
N HIS A 121 9.76 16.43 -6.56
CA HIS A 121 8.54 15.65 -6.34
C HIS A 121 8.77 14.44 -5.43
N THR A 122 7.73 14.10 -4.69
CA THR A 122 7.58 12.81 -4.00
C THR A 122 6.63 11.93 -4.81
N TYR A 123 7.03 10.69 -5.01
CA TYR A 123 6.25 9.63 -5.64
C TYR A 123 5.96 8.56 -4.60
N TYR A 124 4.72 8.10 -4.53
CA TYR A 124 4.32 7.01 -3.64
C TYR A 124 3.12 6.27 -4.18
N ASP A 125 2.98 5.03 -3.76
CA ASP A 125 1.89 4.16 -4.18
C ASP A 125 1.70 2.98 -3.24
N ILE A 126 0.50 2.39 -3.32
CA ILE A 126 0.25 1.05 -2.79
C ILE A 126 0.43 0.09 -3.96
N SER A 127 1.26 -0.92 -3.77
CA SER A 127 1.62 -1.89 -4.81
C SER A 127 1.25 -3.30 -4.40
N LEU A 128 0.51 -3.96 -5.31
CA LEU A 128 0.05 -5.34 -5.22
C LEU A 128 0.64 -6.19 -6.34
N VAL A 129 1.69 -5.68 -7.00
CA VAL A 129 2.49 -6.39 -8.00
C VAL A 129 3.09 -7.68 -7.41
N ASP A 130 3.48 -7.62 -6.13
CA ASP A 130 4.03 -8.73 -5.36
C ASP A 130 2.96 -9.54 -4.60
N GLY A 131 1.69 -9.29 -4.89
CA GLY A 131 0.56 -9.95 -4.26
C GLY A 131 -0.15 -9.08 -3.21
N TYR A 132 -1.10 -9.69 -2.52
CA TYR A 132 -1.85 -9.06 -1.43
C TYR A 132 -1.79 -9.95 -0.19
N ASN A 133 -1.47 -9.37 0.96
CA ASN A 133 -1.57 -10.08 2.23
C ASN A 133 -2.37 -9.29 3.28
N ILE A 134 -2.15 -7.99 3.44
CA ILE A 134 -2.79 -7.19 4.49
C ILE A 134 -3.32 -5.88 3.88
N PRO A 135 -4.47 -5.38 4.34
CA PRO A 135 -4.96 -4.08 3.90
C PRO A 135 -4.10 -2.95 4.47
N MET A 136 -3.95 -1.87 3.72
CA MET A 136 -3.13 -0.73 4.12
C MET A 136 -3.63 0.59 3.52
N ALA A 137 -3.22 1.69 4.14
CA ALA A 137 -3.33 3.04 3.60
C ALA A 137 -2.00 3.77 3.74
N ILE A 138 -1.77 4.73 2.83
CA ILE A 138 -0.70 5.72 2.94
C ILE A 138 -1.35 7.04 3.31
N VAL A 139 -0.83 7.71 4.33
CA VAL A 139 -1.38 8.96 4.85
C VAL A 139 -0.30 10.02 4.86
N LEU A 140 -0.51 11.08 4.10
CA LEU A 140 0.41 12.22 4.02
C LEU A 140 0.61 12.89 5.39
N GLN A 141 1.84 13.28 5.72
CA GLN A 141 2.20 14.09 6.89
C GLN A 141 2.91 15.39 6.42
N PRO A 142 2.25 16.56 6.42
CA PRO A 142 2.74 17.80 5.81
C PRO A 142 3.81 18.55 6.61
N LEU A 143 4.21 18.08 7.79
CA LEU A 143 5.35 18.58 8.58
C LEU A 143 5.39 20.10 8.83
N GLN A 144 4.24 20.76 9.04
CA GLN A 144 4.16 22.21 9.21
C GLN A 144 4.67 23.01 8.00
N ASN A 145 4.77 22.36 6.83
CA ASN A 145 5.02 23.03 5.56
C ASN A 145 3.69 23.52 5.00
N ALA A 146 3.50 24.85 5.04
CA ALA A 146 2.27 25.49 4.61
C ALA A 146 1.84 25.12 3.17
N SER A 147 2.79 24.83 2.27
CA SER A 147 2.45 24.44 0.89
C SER A 147 1.87 23.02 0.82
N LEU A 148 2.30 22.13 1.72
CA LEU A 148 1.77 20.77 1.83
C LEU A 148 0.48 20.72 2.65
N ASP A 149 0.32 21.61 3.64
CA ASP A 149 -0.93 21.78 4.40
C ASP A 149 -2.09 22.27 3.52
N ASP A 150 -1.80 22.98 2.43
CA ASP A 150 -2.80 23.47 1.48
C ASP A 150 -3.29 22.38 0.50
N ILE A 151 -2.63 21.21 0.43
CA ILE A 151 -3.05 20.10 -0.40
C ILE A 151 -4.29 19.45 0.22
N PRO A 152 -5.43 19.36 -0.50
CA PRO A 152 -6.61 18.70 0.01
C PRO A 152 -6.31 17.23 0.35
N PRO A 153 -6.46 16.79 1.61
CA PRO A 153 -5.96 15.48 2.06
C PRO A 153 -6.76 14.31 1.49
N ASN A 154 -7.95 14.57 0.92
CA ASN A 154 -8.74 13.57 0.20
C ASN A 154 -8.14 13.16 -1.16
N LEU A 155 -7.12 13.88 -1.63
CA LEU A 155 -6.42 13.60 -2.89
C LEU A 155 -5.19 12.71 -2.70
N THR A 156 -4.66 12.59 -1.48
CA THR A 156 -3.29 12.09 -1.27
C THR A 156 -3.22 10.84 -0.41
N ASN A 157 -4.35 10.36 0.12
CA ASN A 157 -4.35 9.33 1.15
C ASN A 157 -5.01 8.05 0.63
N PRO A 158 -4.36 7.29 -0.29
CA PRO A 158 -4.93 6.07 -0.83
C PRO A 158 -5.06 4.97 0.21
N SER A 159 -6.09 4.13 0.06
CA SER A 159 -6.29 2.92 0.85
C SER A 159 -6.67 1.74 -0.04
N CYS A 160 -6.17 0.56 0.32
CA CYS A 160 -6.52 -0.71 -0.29
C CYS A 160 -7.06 -1.69 0.77
N GLN A 161 -8.31 -2.09 0.59
CA GLN A 161 -9.05 -2.98 1.48
C GLN A 161 -9.49 -4.24 0.71
N GLY A 162 -8.56 -5.18 0.55
CA GLY A 162 -8.76 -6.45 -0.16
C GLY A 162 -9.22 -7.63 0.72
N THR A 163 -9.45 -7.42 2.01
CA THR A 163 -9.74 -8.48 2.98
C THR A 163 -11.23 -8.55 3.31
N PHE A 164 -11.83 -9.70 3.03
CA PHE A 164 -13.19 -10.02 3.46
C PHE A 164 -13.32 -9.97 5.00
N GLY A 165 -14.45 -9.46 5.49
CA GLY A 165 -14.70 -9.25 6.92
C GLY A 165 -14.09 -7.97 7.51
N LEU A 166 -13.15 -7.33 6.80
CA LEU A 166 -12.62 -6.02 7.17
C LEU A 166 -13.14 -4.88 6.26
N LEU A 167 -13.74 -5.20 5.11
CA LEU A 167 -14.43 -4.24 4.24
C LEU A 167 -15.73 -3.76 4.90
N ARG A 168 -15.95 -2.45 4.97
CA ARG A 168 -17.22 -1.88 5.45
C ARG A 168 -18.32 -1.91 4.40
N GLU A 169 -19.55 -1.89 4.88
CA GLU A 169 -20.78 -1.85 4.10
C GLU A 169 -20.81 -0.68 3.08
N LYS A 170 -21.52 -0.87 1.96
CA LYS A 170 -21.72 0.18 0.96
C LYS A 170 -22.40 1.40 1.59
N GLY A 171 -21.90 2.59 1.26
CA GLY A 171 -22.37 3.84 1.86
C GLY A 171 -21.86 4.11 3.28
N TYR A 172 -20.99 3.25 3.84
CA TYR A 172 -20.31 3.55 5.09
C TYR A 172 -19.51 4.85 4.96
N ASP A 173 -19.76 5.77 5.88
CA ASP A 173 -19.07 7.05 5.99
C ASP A 173 -18.38 7.14 7.35
N PRO A 174 -17.04 7.14 7.40
CA PRO A 174 -16.30 7.22 8.65
C PRO A 174 -16.54 8.56 9.38
N TYR A 175 -16.85 9.64 8.67
CA TYR A 175 -16.96 11.00 9.24
C TYR A 175 -18.28 11.24 9.99
N THR A 176 -19.33 10.48 9.68
CA THR A 176 -20.60 10.50 10.41
C THR A 176 -20.70 9.38 11.46
N SER A 177 -19.85 8.37 11.36
CA SER A 177 -19.80 7.20 12.25
C SER A 177 -18.95 7.39 13.52
N GLY A 178 -18.67 8.64 13.90
CA GLY A 178 -17.99 8.99 15.16
C GLY A 178 -16.51 9.38 15.03
N TYR A 179 -15.91 9.32 13.84
CA TYR A 179 -14.56 9.85 13.62
C TYR A 179 -14.64 11.30 13.14
N GLN A 180 -14.14 12.24 13.95
CA GLN A 180 -13.95 13.62 13.47
C GLN A 180 -12.89 13.68 12.35
N TRP A 181 -11.93 12.75 12.40
CA TRP A 181 -10.84 12.61 11.45
C TRP A 181 -10.61 11.14 11.11
N PHE A 182 -10.50 10.83 9.82
CA PHE A 182 -10.19 9.48 9.33
C PHE A 182 -9.08 9.58 8.29
N LEU A 183 -7.99 8.84 8.45
CA LEU A 183 -6.80 8.94 7.56
C LEU A 183 -6.41 10.41 7.29
N ARG A 184 -6.36 11.26 8.33
CA ARG A 184 -6.12 12.72 8.28
C ARG A 184 -7.04 13.54 7.34
N THR A 185 -8.19 12.99 6.99
CA THR A 185 -9.27 13.69 6.28
C THR A 185 -10.47 13.92 7.19
N ASN A 186 -11.44 14.73 6.76
CA ASN A 186 -12.65 15.03 7.50
C ASN A 186 -13.85 15.23 6.55
N SER A 187 -15.04 15.48 7.09
CA SER A 187 -16.26 15.67 6.29
C SER A 187 -16.22 16.84 5.28
N SER A 188 -15.30 17.80 5.42
CA SER A 188 -15.10 18.88 4.43
C SER A 188 -14.25 18.44 3.23
N TYR A 189 -13.40 17.44 3.43
CA TYR A 189 -12.57 16.81 2.41
C TYR A 189 -12.69 15.29 2.55
N PRO A 190 -13.85 14.69 2.22
CA PRO A 190 -14.07 13.27 2.40
C PRO A 190 -13.29 12.46 1.35
N LEU A 191 -12.74 11.32 1.75
CA LEU A 191 -12.10 10.38 0.82
C LEU A 191 -13.14 9.77 -0.13
N PRO A 192 -12.86 9.70 -1.44
CA PRO A 192 -13.72 9.02 -2.39
C PRO A 192 -13.54 7.51 -2.22
N PHE A 193 -14.46 6.86 -1.51
CA PHE A 193 -14.47 5.41 -1.34
C PHE A 193 -15.15 4.69 -2.51
N ASP A 194 -14.58 3.55 -2.92
CA ASP A 194 -15.24 2.61 -3.83
C ASP A 194 -16.64 2.24 -3.32
N GLN A 195 -17.61 2.19 -4.23
CA GLN A 195 -18.99 1.77 -3.95
C GLN A 195 -19.41 0.55 -4.78
N ASP A 196 -18.53 0.00 -5.60
CA ASP A 196 -18.87 -1.04 -6.56
C ASP A 196 -18.62 -2.44 -6.02
N VAL A 197 -17.67 -2.60 -5.09
CA VAL A 197 -17.28 -3.92 -4.56
C VAL A 197 -18.23 -4.38 -3.45
N ASP A 198 -18.97 -5.46 -3.67
CA ASP A 198 -19.79 -6.10 -2.64
C ASP A 198 -19.06 -7.22 -1.88
N ASP A 199 -19.71 -7.76 -0.85
CA ASP A 199 -19.18 -8.85 -0.01
C ASP A 199 -18.90 -10.13 -0.81
N LYS A 200 -19.63 -10.35 -1.93
CA LYS A 200 -19.42 -11.51 -2.80
C LYS A 200 -18.17 -11.33 -3.66
N GLN A 201 -17.94 -10.12 -4.15
CA GLN A 201 -16.75 -9.77 -4.92
C GLN A 201 -15.51 -9.79 -4.02
N ILE A 202 -15.55 -9.16 -2.84
CA ILE A 202 -14.40 -9.11 -1.94
C ILE A 202 -14.01 -10.49 -1.38
N SER A 203 -14.97 -11.40 -1.20
CA SER A 203 -14.66 -12.78 -0.76
C SER A 203 -14.10 -13.67 -1.87
N ARG A 204 -14.23 -13.28 -3.15
CA ARG A 204 -13.94 -14.14 -4.30
C ARG A 204 -12.97 -13.54 -5.31
N TRP A 205 -12.48 -12.32 -5.10
CA TRP A 205 -11.63 -11.62 -6.08
C TRP A 205 -10.32 -12.36 -6.36
N CYS A 206 -9.72 -12.98 -5.35
CA CYS A 206 -8.48 -13.75 -5.52
C CYS A 206 -8.75 -15.08 -6.24
N PRO A 207 -8.12 -15.33 -7.40
CA PRO A 207 -8.18 -16.62 -8.09
C PRO A 207 -7.72 -17.78 -7.19
N TRP A 208 -8.36 -18.94 -7.31
CA TRP A 208 -8.11 -20.08 -6.39
C TRP A 208 -6.68 -20.59 -6.42
N ASP A 209 -6.06 -20.66 -7.59
CA ASP A 209 -4.69 -21.12 -7.81
C ASP A 209 -3.64 -20.13 -7.25
N LEU A 210 -4.04 -18.88 -7.06
CA LEU A 210 -3.23 -17.81 -6.48
C LEU A 210 -3.42 -17.64 -4.98
N GLN A 211 -4.36 -18.36 -4.36
CA GLN A 211 -4.50 -18.35 -2.91
C GLN A 211 -3.31 -19.07 -2.23
N GLN A 212 -2.81 -18.50 -1.14
CA GLN A 212 -1.73 -19.12 -0.36
C GLN A 212 -2.14 -20.47 0.22
N GLN A 213 -3.40 -20.60 0.65
CA GLN A 213 -4.01 -21.86 1.08
C GLN A 213 -5.25 -22.15 0.24
N PRO A 214 -5.12 -22.77 -0.96
CA PRO A 214 -6.28 -23.08 -1.78
C PRO A 214 -7.22 -24.04 -1.02
N PRO A 215 -8.54 -23.92 -1.21
CA PRO A 215 -9.49 -24.85 -0.59
C PRO A 215 -9.22 -26.30 -1.04
N GLU A 216 -9.53 -27.26 -0.17
CA GLU A 216 -9.46 -28.68 -0.53
C GLU A 216 -10.39 -28.95 -1.72
N LYS A 217 -9.84 -29.56 -2.78
CA LYS A 217 -10.54 -29.82 -4.04
C LYS A 217 -11.82 -30.64 -3.80
N PRO A 218 -12.94 -30.37 -4.50
CA PRO A 218 -13.95 -31.40 -4.71
C PRO A 218 -13.29 -32.61 -5.39
N GLY A 219 -13.70 -33.81 -4.99
CA GLY A 219 -13.01 -35.10 -5.17
C GLY A 219 -12.61 -35.57 -6.58
N ASP A 220 -12.81 -34.77 -7.63
CA ASP A 220 -12.62 -35.19 -9.03
C ASP A 220 -11.53 -34.41 -9.78
N GLY A 221 -10.79 -33.53 -9.11
CA GLY A 221 -9.61 -32.85 -9.70
C GLY A 221 -9.93 -31.81 -10.78
N VAL A 222 -11.21 -31.53 -11.04
CA VAL A 222 -11.70 -30.46 -11.89
C VAL A 222 -12.26 -29.35 -11.00
N TYR A 223 -11.97 -28.09 -11.33
CA TYR A 223 -12.67 -26.92 -10.77
C TYR A 223 -13.83 -26.56 -11.72
N PRO A 224 -15.08 -26.99 -11.46
CA PRO A 224 -16.21 -26.40 -12.15
C PRO A 224 -16.30 -24.90 -11.82
N TYR A 225 -16.19 -24.07 -12.84
CA TYR A 225 -16.51 -22.66 -12.72
C TYR A 225 -18.00 -22.46 -13.05
N PRO A 226 -18.79 -21.73 -12.24
CA PRO A 226 -18.53 -21.22 -10.89
C PRO A 226 -19.10 -22.14 -9.80
N ASP A 227 -18.25 -22.82 -9.03
CA ASP A 227 -18.68 -23.58 -7.84
C ASP A 227 -19.06 -22.66 -6.67
N ASP A 228 -20.35 -22.38 -6.56
CA ASP A 228 -20.91 -21.41 -5.62
C ASP A 228 -20.94 -21.86 -4.14
N ASN A 229 -20.55 -23.11 -3.83
CA ASN A 229 -20.73 -23.72 -2.50
C ASN A 229 -19.43 -24.07 -1.75
N ILE A 230 -18.25 -23.81 -2.31
CA ILE A 230 -16.98 -24.02 -1.58
C ILE A 230 -16.72 -22.84 -0.65
N GLN A 231 -16.74 -23.10 0.65
CA GLN A 231 -16.44 -22.07 1.65
C GLN A 231 -14.98 -21.64 1.56
N ARG A 232 -14.76 -20.37 1.24
CA ARG A 232 -13.42 -19.77 1.23
C ARG A 232 -13.03 -19.39 2.66
N PRO A 233 -11.74 -19.52 3.05
CA PRO A 233 -11.28 -18.98 4.32
C PRO A 233 -11.51 -17.46 4.35
N ALA A 234 -11.90 -16.94 5.51
CA ALA A 234 -12.23 -15.52 5.67
C ALA A 234 -11.05 -14.59 5.32
N PHE A 235 -9.82 -15.09 5.47
CA PHE A 235 -8.59 -14.41 5.09
C PHE A 235 -7.65 -15.39 4.39
N ASN A 236 -7.27 -15.07 3.15
CA ASN A 236 -6.30 -15.82 2.37
C ASN A 236 -5.42 -14.87 1.56
N PRO A 237 -4.12 -14.77 1.88
CA PRO A 237 -3.19 -14.01 1.07
C PRO A 237 -3.20 -14.49 -0.39
N CYS A 238 -3.08 -13.55 -1.32
CA CYS A 238 -3.20 -13.79 -2.75
C CYS A 238 -1.86 -13.51 -3.43
N TYR A 239 -1.26 -14.51 -4.05
CA TYR A 239 -0.14 -14.32 -4.97
C TYR A 239 -0.58 -13.50 -6.17
N SER A 240 0.30 -12.62 -6.65
CA SER A 240 0.16 -12.13 -8.02
C SER A 240 0.50 -13.24 -9.02
N ALA A 241 0.12 -13.05 -10.28
CA ALA A 241 0.48 -13.99 -11.33
C ALA A 241 2.01 -14.16 -11.44
N CYS A 242 2.77 -13.06 -11.35
CA CYS A 242 4.23 -13.11 -11.37
C CYS A 242 4.79 -13.88 -10.17
N ALA A 243 4.33 -13.55 -8.96
CA ALA A 243 4.78 -14.20 -7.73
C ALA A 243 4.51 -15.71 -7.72
N LYS A 244 3.43 -16.16 -8.38
CA LYS A 244 3.08 -17.58 -8.47
C LYS A 244 3.86 -18.32 -9.56
N ASN A 245 3.89 -17.76 -10.77
CA ASN A 245 4.27 -18.50 -11.97
C ASN A 245 5.70 -18.21 -12.43
N ASN A 246 6.24 -17.04 -12.04
CA ASN A 246 7.55 -16.54 -12.47
C ASN A 246 7.75 -16.58 -14.01
N LYS A 247 6.67 -16.29 -14.75
CA LYS A 247 6.67 -16.28 -16.22
C LYS A 247 6.96 -14.88 -16.76
N PRO A 248 7.68 -14.74 -17.89
CA PRO A 248 7.99 -13.43 -18.47
C PRO A 248 6.76 -12.56 -18.74
N GLU A 249 5.66 -13.14 -19.21
CA GLU A 249 4.40 -12.46 -19.47
C GLU A 249 3.68 -11.98 -18.21
N ASP A 250 3.82 -12.70 -17.09
CA ASP A 250 3.20 -12.34 -15.82
C ASP A 250 4.04 -11.28 -15.08
N CYS A 251 5.37 -11.35 -15.24
CA CYS A 251 6.34 -10.47 -14.60
C CYS A 251 6.76 -9.27 -15.47
N CYS A 252 6.23 -9.16 -16.69
CA CYS A 252 6.57 -8.13 -17.65
C CYS A 252 8.08 -7.99 -17.91
N THR A 253 8.75 -9.11 -18.19
CA THR A 253 10.20 -9.16 -18.47
C THR A 253 10.49 -9.69 -19.88
N GLY A 254 11.73 -9.52 -20.35
CA GLY A 254 12.14 -9.99 -21.68
C GLY A 254 11.29 -9.38 -22.79
N ASP A 255 10.69 -10.21 -23.64
CA ASP A 255 9.82 -9.79 -24.75
C ASP A 255 8.52 -9.10 -24.29
N HIS A 256 8.21 -9.17 -22.98
CA HIS A 256 7.07 -8.51 -22.34
C HIS A 256 7.46 -7.27 -21.54
N SER A 257 8.67 -6.73 -21.71
CA SER A 257 9.20 -5.58 -20.93
C SER A 257 8.70 -4.20 -21.38
N SER A 258 7.56 -4.13 -22.08
CA SER A 258 6.90 -2.87 -22.43
C SER A 258 5.40 -2.91 -22.13
N PRO A 259 4.76 -1.76 -21.90
CA PRO A 259 3.31 -1.68 -21.74
C PRO A 259 2.52 -2.24 -22.94
N SER A 260 3.10 -2.18 -24.14
CA SER A 260 2.45 -2.71 -25.35
C SER A 260 2.48 -4.24 -25.43
N THR A 261 3.41 -4.88 -24.74
CA THR A 261 3.70 -6.33 -24.82
C THR A 261 3.34 -7.09 -23.56
N CYS A 262 3.23 -6.43 -22.40
CA CYS A 262 2.73 -7.04 -21.18
C CYS A 262 1.23 -6.73 -21.03
N GLN A 263 0.41 -7.76 -20.93
CA GLN A 263 -1.03 -7.59 -20.75
C GLN A 263 -1.41 -7.87 -19.29
N PRO A 264 -2.42 -7.17 -18.73
CA PRO A 264 -2.85 -7.41 -17.37
C PRO A 264 -3.42 -8.84 -17.23
N SER A 265 -2.91 -9.57 -16.23
CA SER A 265 -3.38 -10.91 -15.86
C SER A 265 -4.79 -10.88 -15.27
N ASP A 266 -5.42 -12.05 -15.10
CA ASP A 266 -6.71 -12.15 -14.42
C ASP A 266 -6.64 -11.68 -12.96
N TYR A 267 -5.51 -11.94 -12.28
CA TYR A 267 -5.23 -11.36 -10.97
C TYR A 267 -5.22 -9.84 -11.01
N SER A 268 -4.48 -9.26 -11.96
CA SER A 268 -4.30 -7.81 -12.06
C SER A 268 -5.65 -7.11 -12.28
N LYS A 269 -6.47 -7.65 -13.18
CA LYS A 269 -7.85 -7.17 -13.41
C LYS A 269 -8.75 -7.33 -12.19
N ALA A 270 -8.60 -8.42 -11.43
CA ALA A 270 -9.43 -8.68 -10.26
C ALA A 270 -9.06 -7.79 -9.08
N VAL A 271 -7.76 -7.66 -8.78
CA VAL A 271 -7.29 -6.83 -7.66
C VAL A 271 -7.52 -5.35 -7.93
N LYS A 272 -7.41 -4.89 -9.18
CA LYS A 272 -7.70 -3.50 -9.55
C LYS A 272 -9.15 -3.09 -9.31
N LYS A 273 -10.10 -4.02 -9.44
CA LYS A 273 -11.51 -3.77 -9.06
C LYS A 273 -11.67 -3.55 -7.56
N VAL A 274 -10.84 -4.22 -6.76
CA VAL A 274 -10.92 -4.19 -5.30
C VAL A 274 -10.13 -3.04 -4.70
N CYS A 275 -8.98 -2.72 -5.28
CA CYS A 275 -8.12 -1.60 -4.90
C CYS A 275 -7.81 -0.74 -6.14
N PRO A 276 -8.73 0.15 -6.53
CA PRO A 276 -8.58 0.97 -7.74
C PRO A 276 -7.33 1.84 -7.73
N ASP A 277 -6.96 2.38 -6.56
CA ASP A 277 -5.82 3.28 -6.39
C ASP A 277 -4.46 2.57 -6.26
N ALA A 278 -4.41 1.23 -6.31
CA ALA A 278 -3.18 0.45 -6.13
C ALA A 278 -2.64 -0.10 -7.45
N TYR A 279 -1.31 -0.26 -7.56
CA TYR A 279 -0.68 -1.00 -8.65
C TYR A 279 -1.06 -2.48 -8.59
N SER A 280 -1.55 -3.02 -9.72
CA SER A 280 -1.97 -4.41 -9.87
C SER A 280 -0.99 -5.28 -10.67
N TYR A 281 -0.08 -4.67 -11.43
CA TYR A 281 1.04 -5.30 -12.14
C TYR A 281 2.08 -4.23 -12.56
N ALA A 282 3.22 -4.66 -13.11
CA ALA A 282 4.37 -3.79 -13.37
C ALA A 282 4.11 -2.61 -14.33
N PHE A 283 3.17 -2.77 -15.28
CA PHE A 283 2.75 -1.69 -16.18
C PHE A 283 1.30 -1.28 -15.94
N ASP A 284 0.76 -1.55 -14.75
CA ASP A 284 -0.41 -0.80 -14.30
C ASP A 284 0.02 0.66 -14.37
N ASP A 285 -0.70 1.45 -15.16
CA ASP A 285 -0.17 2.64 -15.82
C ASP A 285 0.27 3.80 -14.87
N GLN A 286 0.63 4.95 -15.46
CA GLN A 286 0.92 6.22 -14.74
C GLN A 286 -0.25 6.72 -13.86
N THR A 287 -1.41 6.05 -13.85
CA THR A 287 -2.58 6.45 -13.05
C THR A 287 -2.58 5.84 -11.66
N SER A 288 -1.57 5.04 -11.28
CA SER A 288 -1.48 4.43 -9.93
C SER A 288 -0.38 5.03 -9.04
N THR A 289 0.44 5.95 -9.58
CA THR A 289 1.40 6.73 -8.77
C THR A 289 0.75 8.01 -8.28
N PHE A 290 0.91 8.30 -6.99
CA PHE A 290 0.61 9.61 -6.44
C PHE A 290 1.86 10.50 -6.49
N ILE A 291 1.69 11.72 -7.00
CA ILE A 291 2.77 12.69 -7.15
C ILE A 291 2.39 13.97 -6.38
N ILE A 292 3.27 14.40 -5.48
CA ILE A 292 3.12 15.63 -4.71
C ILE A 292 4.46 16.39 -4.65
N PRO A 293 4.48 17.67 -4.24
CA PRO A 293 5.73 18.34 -3.92
C PRO A 293 6.54 17.62 -2.84
N SER A 294 7.85 17.59 -3.00
CA SER A 294 8.79 17.03 -2.02
C SER A 294 8.74 17.70 -0.65
N GLY A 295 9.19 16.98 0.38
CA GLY A 295 9.29 17.47 1.76
C GLY A 295 8.17 17.03 2.69
N ALA A 296 7.35 16.07 2.26
CA ALA A 296 6.34 15.44 3.10
C ALA A 296 6.90 14.24 3.88
N GLY A 297 6.41 14.05 5.10
CA GLY A 297 6.48 12.75 5.77
C GLY A 297 5.26 11.90 5.45
N PHE A 298 5.27 10.64 5.89
CA PHE A 298 4.18 9.71 5.64
C PHE A 298 3.89 8.83 6.86
N GLU A 299 2.66 8.34 6.91
CA GLU A 299 2.23 7.28 7.80
C GLU A 299 1.68 6.12 6.97
N VAL A 300 2.12 4.89 7.26
CA VAL A 300 1.55 3.67 6.72
C VAL A 300 0.64 3.07 7.79
N GLN A 301 -0.66 2.97 7.50
CA GLN A 301 -1.64 2.38 8.41
C GLN A 301 -2.08 1.02 7.91
N PHE A 302 -1.85 -0.03 8.69
CA PHE A 302 -2.36 -1.37 8.41
C PHE A 302 -3.79 -1.52 8.92
N CYS A 303 -4.64 -2.19 8.15
CA CYS A 303 -6.08 -2.30 8.40
C CYS A 303 -6.75 -0.94 8.65
N PRO A 304 -6.67 0.00 7.68
CA PRO A 304 -7.18 1.36 7.84
C PRO A 304 -8.70 1.43 8.12
N GLY A 305 -9.43 0.33 7.89
CA GLY A 305 -10.89 0.29 7.98
C GLY A 305 -11.54 0.87 6.72
N ALA A 306 -12.85 1.16 6.84
CA ALA A 306 -13.66 1.66 5.72
C ALA A 306 -13.58 0.77 4.46
N ARG A 307 -13.43 1.39 3.30
CA ARG A 307 -13.37 0.75 1.98
C ARG A 307 -12.14 1.25 1.24
N SER A 308 -11.76 0.58 0.15
CA SER A 308 -10.68 1.07 -0.73
C SER A 308 -11.05 2.43 -1.29
N THR A 309 -10.06 3.30 -1.48
CA THR A 309 -10.25 4.58 -2.15
C THR A 309 -10.29 4.41 -3.67
N ASN A 310 -10.90 5.39 -4.34
CA ASN A 310 -10.97 5.53 -5.79
C ASN A 310 -10.60 6.96 -6.22
N ILE A 311 -9.55 7.51 -5.60
CA ILE A 311 -9.08 8.88 -5.80
C ILE A 311 -8.63 9.07 -7.24
N LEU A 312 -7.87 8.13 -7.79
CA LEU A 312 -7.24 8.29 -9.10
C LEU A 312 -8.29 8.35 -10.21
N ALA A 313 -9.40 7.61 -10.08
CA ALA A 313 -10.50 7.69 -11.05
C ALA A 313 -11.40 8.93 -10.86
N THR A 314 -11.50 9.48 -9.65
CA THR A 314 -12.45 10.56 -9.34
C THR A 314 -11.84 11.95 -9.31
N GLU A 315 -10.53 12.04 -9.13
CA GLU A 315 -9.81 13.29 -8.86
C GLU A 315 -8.54 13.46 -9.73
N SER A 316 -8.40 12.67 -10.80
CA SER A 316 -7.24 12.70 -11.73
C SER A 316 -6.86 14.10 -12.18
N GLU A 317 -7.82 14.93 -12.61
CA GLU A 317 -7.55 16.30 -13.04
C GLU A 317 -6.88 17.15 -11.96
N LYS A 318 -7.30 16.99 -10.70
CA LYS A 318 -6.71 17.73 -9.57
C LYS A 318 -5.33 17.18 -9.22
N LEU A 319 -5.12 15.88 -9.34
CA LEU A 319 -3.81 15.26 -9.14
C LEU A 319 -2.80 15.68 -10.21
N HIS A 320 -3.21 15.79 -11.48
CA HIS A 320 -2.35 16.34 -12.53
C HIS A 320 -1.97 17.81 -12.24
N GLN A 321 -2.95 18.64 -11.82
CA GLN A 321 -2.66 20.02 -11.41
C GLN A 321 -1.69 20.08 -10.22
N LEU A 322 -1.86 19.19 -9.25
CA LEU A 322 -1.00 19.09 -8.08
C LEU A 322 0.43 18.69 -8.48
N ALA A 323 0.58 17.72 -9.38
CA ALA A 323 1.89 17.30 -9.89
C ALA A 323 2.59 18.42 -10.68
N GLU A 324 1.86 19.16 -11.50
CA GLU A 324 2.43 20.22 -12.35
C GLU A 324 2.77 21.52 -11.58
N SER A 325 1.91 21.92 -10.65
CA SER A 325 1.97 23.26 -10.00
C SER A 325 2.20 23.23 -8.50
N GLY A 326 2.20 22.04 -7.89
CA GLY A 326 2.33 21.84 -6.45
C GLY A 326 1.12 22.28 -5.61
N HIS A 327 0.03 22.77 -6.25
CA HIS A 327 -1.18 23.22 -5.57
C HIS A 327 -2.42 22.88 -6.40
N VAL A 328 -3.59 22.86 -5.76
CA VAL A 328 -4.88 22.71 -6.47
C VAL A 328 -5.69 23.99 -6.30
N ASN A 329 -6.14 24.56 -7.41
CA ASN A 329 -7.02 25.74 -7.37
C ASN A 329 -8.39 25.35 -6.82
N LYS A 330 -8.81 25.94 -5.69
CA LYS A 330 -10.12 25.69 -5.02
C LYS A 330 -11.36 26.01 -5.88
N ASN A 331 -11.19 26.51 -7.11
CA ASN A 331 -12.23 26.95 -8.04
C ASN A 331 -12.36 26.11 -9.33
N SER A 332 -11.67 24.96 -9.47
CA SER A 332 -11.85 24.09 -10.64
C SER A 332 -13.22 23.38 -10.58
N LYS A 333 -14.26 24.09 -11.04
CA LYS A 333 -15.54 23.47 -11.38
C LYS A 333 -15.30 22.44 -12.49
N ARG A 334 -15.80 21.23 -12.26
CA ARG A 334 -15.97 20.12 -13.20
C ARG A 334 -16.28 20.67 -14.61
N TRP A 335 -15.28 20.70 -15.50
CA TRP A 335 -15.55 20.91 -16.92
C TRP A 335 -16.06 19.57 -17.44
N LEU A 336 -17.38 19.41 -17.45
CA LEU A 336 -18.05 18.38 -18.26
C LEU A 336 -17.78 18.73 -19.74
N GLY A 337 -16.60 18.33 -20.22
CA GLY A 337 -16.20 18.41 -21.61
C GLY A 337 -16.94 17.35 -22.41
N ILE A 338 -18.01 17.79 -23.06
CA ILE A 338 -18.64 17.10 -24.18
C ILE A 338 -17.60 16.90 -25.27
N PHE A 339 -17.29 15.64 -25.60
CA PHE A 339 -16.87 15.19 -26.92
C PHE A 339 -17.50 13.82 -27.19
#